data_AF-A0AAV3YFD7-F1
#
_entry.id   AF-A0AAV3YFD7-F1
#
_cell.length_a   1.000
_cell.length_b   1.000
_cell.length_c   1.000
_cell.angle_alpha   90.00
_cell.angle_beta   90.00
_cell.angle_gamma   90.00
#
_symmetry.space_group_name_H-M   'P 1'
#
loop_
_entity.id
_entity.type
_entity.pdbx_description
1 polymer ?
#
loop_
_entity_poly.entity_id
_entity_poly.type
_entity_poly.pdbx_seq_one_letter_code
_entity_poly.pdbx_strand_id
1 'polypeptide(L)'
;MDSYTKVDLRTVSFDVPPQEVLTRDSVTVAVDAVVYYRVQNATMSITNVEDANRSTRLLAATTLRNVLGTKNLSEILSDRENISHVMQVTS
;
A
#
# COMPACT_ATOMS: atom_id res chain seq x y z
N MET A 1 -23.72 -21.00 -15.35
CA MET A 1 -23.63 -19.61 -14.86
C MET A 1 -22.24 -19.14 -15.18
N ASP A 2 -22.04 -18.55 -16.35
CA ASP A 2 -20.76 -17.97 -16.74
C ASP A 2 -20.59 -16.64 -16.00
N SER A 3 -19.71 -16.64 -14.98
CA SER A 3 -19.35 -15.41 -14.28
C SER A 3 -18.43 -14.59 -15.18
N TYR A 4 -18.96 -13.52 -15.76
CA TYR A 4 -18.19 -12.60 -16.61
C TYR A 4 -17.55 -11.52 -15.72
N THR A 5 -16.32 -11.75 -15.25
CA THR A 5 -15.58 -10.75 -14.48
C THR A 5 -14.85 -9.80 -15.43
N LYS A 6 -15.36 -8.57 -15.57
CA LYS A 6 -14.70 -7.52 -16.35
C LYS A 6 -13.49 -7.02 -15.56
N VAL A 7 -12.28 -7.45 -15.93
CA VAL A 7 -11.04 -6.97 -15.33
C VAL A 7 -10.74 -5.59 -15.89
N ASP A 8 -10.78 -4.56 -15.04
CA ASP A 8 -10.34 -3.21 -15.41
C ASP A 8 -8.80 -3.15 -15.35
N LEU A 9 -8.18 -2.85 -16.50
CA LEU A 9 -6.73 -2.70 -16.65
C LEU A 9 -6.25 -1.27 -16.34
N ARG A 10 -7.14 -0.37 -15.96
CA ARG A 10 -6.79 0.99 -15.52
C ARG A 10 -6.08 0.95 -14.18
N THR A 11 -5.33 2.01 -13.90
CA THR A 11 -4.79 2.24 -12.56
C THR A 11 -5.96 2.40 -11.59
N VAL A 12 -6.01 1.55 -10.58
CA VAL A 12 -6.99 1.61 -9.51
C VAL A 12 -6.26 2.05 -8.24
N SER A 13 -6.92 2.86 -7.42
CA SER A 13 -6.42 3.25 -6.11
C SER A 13 -7.23 2.61 -5.00
N PHE A 14 -6.58 2.29 -3.89
CA PHE A 14 -7.27 2.02 -2.64
C PHE A 14 -6.62 2.79 -1.50
N ASP A 15 -7.45 3.14 -0.52
CA ASP A 15 -7.00 3.83 0.69
C ASP A 15 -6.55 2.80 1.73
N VAL A 16 -5.38 3.04 2.31
CA VAL A 16 -4.90 2.32 3.49
C VAL A 16 -5.47 3.02 4.71
N PRO A 17 -6.18 2.30 5.61
CA PRO A 17 -6.73 2.92 6.81
C PRO A 17 -5.60 3.52 7.67
N PRO A 18 -5.85 4.63 8.39
CA PRO A 18 -4.85 5.29 9.22
C PRO A 18 -4.14 4.32 10.15
N GLN A 19 -2.80 4.37 10.18
CA GLN A 19 -1.98 3.52 11.04
C GLN A 19 -1.33 4.38 12.14
N GLU A 20 -1.51 3.99 13.39
CA GLU A 20 -0.73 4.54 14.51
C GLU A 20 0.62 3.83 14.61
N VAL A 21 1.69 4.61 14.49
CA VAL A 21 3.07 4.13 14.48
C VAL A 21 3.90 4.93 15.47
N LEU A 22 4.75 4.23 16.22
CA LEU A 22 5.79 4.84 17.04
C LEU A 22 7.04 4.99 16.17
N THR A 23 7.48 6.23 15.98
CA THR A 23 8.70 6.55 15.23
C THR A 23 9.94 6.23 16.06
N ARG A 24 11.12 6.24 15.41
CA ARG A 24 12.39 5.92 16.06
C ARG A 24 12.76 6.89 17.19
N ASP A 25 12.29 8.12 17.12
CA ASP A 25 12.43 9.17 18.15
C ASP A 25 11.31 9.14 19.21
N SER A 26 10.58 8.03 19.33
CA SER A 26 9.51 7.81 20.32
C SER A 26 8.34 8.78 20.21
N VAL A 27 8.02 9.22 18.99
CA VAL A 27 6.84 10.05 18.72
C VAL A 27 5.74 9.17 18.11
N THR A 28 4.53 9.29 18.65
CA THR A 28 3.37 8.62 18.07
C THR A 28 2.79 9.47 16.94
N VAL A 29 2.68 8.88 15.75
CA VAL A 29 2.09 9.52 14.56
C VAL A 29 0.98 8.67 13.99
N ALA A 30 -0.06 9.31 13.46
CA ALA A 30 -1.09 8.68 12.66
C ALA A 30 -0.85 9.03 11.19
N VAL A 31 -0.66 8.01 10.34
CA VAL A 31 -0.38 8.20 8.91
C VAL A 31 -1.40 7.46 8.07
N ASP A 32 -1.93 8.16 7.06
CA ASP A 32 -2.75 7.62 5.98
C ASP A 32 -1.93 7.49 4.69
N ALA A 33 -2.36 6.60 3.79
CA ALA A 33 -1.69 6.40 2.51
C ALA A 33 -2.67 5.93 1.43
N VAL A 34 -2.39 6.31 0.18
CA VAL A 34 -3.15 5.88 -1.00
C VAL A 34 -2.22 5.02 -1.87
N VAL A 35 -2.65 3.80 -2.18
CA VAL A 35 -1.89 2.87 -3.02
C VAL A 35 -2.50 2.82 -4.41
N TYR A 36 -1.69 3.11 -5.42
CA TYR A 36 -2.05 2.98 -6.82
C TYR A 36 -1.47 1.69 -7.38
N TYR A 37 -2.32 0.85 -7.97
CA TYR A 37 -1.89 -0.40 -8.60
C TYR A 37 -2.58 -0.60 -9.95
N ARG A 38 -1.91 -1.33 -10.84
CA ARG A 38 -2.45 -1.70 -12.15
C ARG A 38 -2.34 -3.21 -12.29
N VAL A 39 -3.42 -3.85 -12.72
CA VAL A 39 -3.41 -5.26 -13.10
C VAL A 39 -2.58 -5.43 -14.38
N GLN A 40 -1.42 -6.07 -14.30
CA GLN A 40 -0.60 -6.34 -15.49
C GLN A 40 -1.08 -7.55 -16.30
N ASN A 41 -1.72 -8.54 -15.65
CA ASN A 41 -2.18 -9.76 -16.30
C ASN A 41 -3.58 -10.16 -15.80
N ALA A 42 -4.58 -10.05 -16.67
CA ALA A 42 -5.98 -10.32 -16.34
C ALA A 42 -6.24 -11.79 -15.93
N THR A 43 -5.50 -12.74 -16.52
CA THR A 43 -5.65 -14.17 -16.23
C THR A 43 -5.19 -14.51 -14.82
N MET A 44 -4.08 -13.92 -14.34
CA MET A 44 -3.64 -14.07 -12.96
C MET A 44 -4.48 -13.27 -11.98
N SER A 45 -5.07 -12.16 -12.43
CA SER A 45 -5.94 -11.33 -11.62
C SER A 45 -7.17 -12.12 -11.17
N ILE A 46 -7.89 -12.78 -12.07
CA ILE A 46 -9.14 -13.48 -11.71
C ILE A 46 -8.93 -14.56 -10.65
N THR A 47 -7.84 -15.32 -10.73
CA THR A 47 -7.51 -16.38 -9.75
C THR A 47 -7.03 -15.84 -8.41
N ASN A 48 -6.35 -14.68 -8.42
CA ASN A 48 -5.76 -14.10 -7.21
C ASN A 48 -6.63 -12.99 -6.58
N VAL A 49 -7.61 -12.41 -7.27
CA VAL A 49 -8.25 -11.14 -6.87
C VAL A 49 -8.96 -11.20 -5.52
N GLU A 50 -9.58 -12.32 -5.14
CA GLU A 50 -10.35 -12.38 -3.89
C GLU A 50 -9.43 -12.31 -2.65
N ASP A 51 -8.36 -13.13 -2.61
CA ASP A 51 -7.41 -13.13 -1.49
C ASP A 51 -6.24 -12.16 -1.65
N ALA A 52 -5.78 -11.91 -2.88
CA ALA A 52 -4.64 -11.01 -3.12
C ALA A 52 -5.00 -9.56 -2.83
N ASN A 53 -6.22 -9.10 -3.11
CA ASN A 53 -6.57 -7.71 -2.77
C ASN A 53 -6.52 -7.48 -1.25
N ARG A 54 -7.01 -8.44 -0.45
CA ARG A 54 -6.88 -8.38 1.01
C ARG A 54 -5.42 -8.48 1.47
N SER A 55 -4.66 -9.41 0.90
CA SER A 55 -3.25 -9.63 1.25
C SER A 55 -2.37 -8.44 0.87
N THR A 56 -2.60 -7.83 -0.29
CA THR A 56 -1.91 -6.62 -0.76
C THR A 56 -2.25 -5.43 0.14
N ARG A 57 -3.50 -5.27 0.59
CA ARG A 57 -3.86 -4.23 1.59
C ARG A 57 -3.11 -4.42 2.90
N LEU A 58 -3.09 -5.66 3.43
CA LEU A 58 -2.38 -5.99 4.67
C LEU A 58 -0.87 -5.78 4.53
N LEU A 59 -0.30 -6.17 3.39
CA LEU A 59 1.11 -5.97 3.08
C LEU A 59 1.43 -4.47 3.01
N ALA A 60 0.62 -3.68 2.31
CA ALA A 60 0.81 -2.22 2.23
C ALA A 60 0.80 -1.57 3.61
N ALA A 61 -0.17 -1.91 4.47
CA ALA A 61 -0.24 -1.41 5.84
C ALA A 61 0.98 -1.82 6.68
N THR A 62 1.41 -3.08 6.57
CA THR A 62 2.59 -3.60 7.28
C THR A 62 3.87 -2.94 6.81
N THR A 63 4.04 -2.76 5.50
CA THR A 63 5.19 -2.08 4.90
C THR A 63 5.24 -0.61 5.30
N LEU A 64 4.10 0.10 5.27
CA LEU A 64 3.99 1.48 5.75
C LEU A 64 4.44 1.58 7.21
N ARG A 65 3.92 0.72 8.08
CA ARG A 65 4.29 0.67 9.50
C ARG A 65 5.78 0.41 9.71
N ASN A 66 6.36 -0.52 8.95
CA ASN A 66 7.78 -0.86 9.06
C ASN A 66 8.69 0.31 8.63
N VAL A 67 8.40 0.93 7.48
CA VAL A 67 9.20 2.07 6.97
C VAL A 67 9.12 3.23 7.96
N LEU A 68 7.92 3.61 8.39
CA LEU A 68 7.72 4.73 9.32
C LEU A 68 8.35 4.46 10.70
N GLY A 69 8.32 3.23 11.20
CA GLY A 69 8.95 2.88 12.48
C GLY A 69 10.47 2.98 12.49
N THR A 70 11.11 2.93 11.32
CA THR A 70 12.58 3.07 11.19
C THR A 70 13.05 4.52 11.04
N LYS A 71 12.12 5.47 10.88
CA LYS A 71 12.39 6.88 10.60
C LYS A 71 12.02 7.77 11.80
N ASN A 72 12.65 8.93 11.90
CA ASN A 72 12.28 9.97 12.86
C ASN A 72 11.12 10.81 12.31
N LEU A 73 10.37 11.52 13.17
CA LEU A 73 9.27 12.39 12.72
C LEU A 73 9.71 13.42 11.65
N SER A 74 10.87 14.05 11.87
CA SER A 74 11.40 15.07 10.95
C SER A 74 11.74 14.50 9.56
N GLU A 75 12.26 13.28 9.51
CA GLU A 75 12.51 12.57 8.26
C GLU A 75 11.18 12.22 7.58
N ILE A 76 10.17 11.77 8.31
CA ILE A 76 8.85 11.44 7.73
C ILE A 76 8.20 12.68 7.09
N LEU A 77 8.33 13.85 7.73
CA LEU A 77 7.79 15.11 7.21
C LEU A 77 8.59 15.65 6.01
N SER A 78 9.91 15.51 6.02
CA SER A 78 10.80 16.09 5.00
C SER A 78 10.99 15.17 3.79
N ASP A 79 11.01 13.85 4.00
CA ASP A 79 11.28 12.82 2.99
C ASP A 79 10.00 12.13 2.48
N ARG A 80 8.86 12.82 2.50
CA ARG A 80 7.57 12.24 2.08
C ARG A 80 7.65 11.63 0.67
N GLU A 81 8.37 12.28 -0.25
CA GLU A 81 8.60 11.78 -1.61
C GLU A 81 9.47 10.51 -1.63
N ASN A 82 10.51 10.45 -0.79
CA ASN A 82 11.39 9.28 -0.72
C ASN A 82 10.65 8.08 -0.12
N ILE A 83 9.84 8.30 0.93
CA ILE A 83 8.98 7.27 1.52
C ILE A 83 7.98 6.75 0.49
N SER A 84 7.38 7.65 -0.30
CA SER A 84 6.51 7.26 -1.42
C SER A 84 7.25 6.39 -2.43
N HIS A 85 8.53 6.68 -2.71
CA HIS A 85 9.34 5.91 -3.65
C HIS A 85 9.74 4.54 -3.09
N VAL A 86 10.12 4.45 -1.81
CA VAL A 86 10.43 3.19 -1.13
C VAL A 86 9.23 2.25 -1.09
N MET A 87 8.02 2.80 -0.94
CA MET A 87 6.78 2.04 -0.97
C MET A 87 6.32 1.63 -2.38
N GLN A 88 6.90 2.22 -3.42
CA GLN A 88 6.60 1.88 -4.80
C GLN A 88 7.26 0.54 -5.15
N VAL A 89 6.64 -0.55 -4.72
CA VAL A 89 6.99 -1.89 -5.18
C VAL A 89 6.65 -1.98 -6.67
N THR A 90 7.67 -1.85 -7.49
CA THR A 90 7.55 -2.08 -8.93
C THR A 90 7.43 -3.58 -9.13
N SER A 91 6.21 -4.08 -9.34
CA SER A 91 5.95 -5.42 -9.85
C SER A 91 5.04 -5.32 -11.06
#